data_AF-A0A7K0CXA2-F1
#
_entry.id   AF-A0A7K0CXA2-F1
#
_cell.length_a   1.000
_cell.length_b   1.000
_cell.length_c   1.000
_cell.angle_alpha   90.00
_cell.angle_beta   90.00
_cell.angle_gamma   90.00
#
_symmetry.space_group_name_H-M   'P 1'
#
loop_
_entity.id
_entity.type
_entity.pdbx_description
1 polymer ?
#
loop_
_entity_poly.entity_id
_entity_poly.type
_entity_poly.pdbx_seq_one_letter_code
_entity_poly.pdbx_strand_id
1 'polypeptide(L)'
;MSFSSKSLLATMIAAAALLGVTGAGAAHATGDLYGAIAAGASHAGSAVDYSSQPAADRAALAACARVSGTQCIIQTRIHNDCGAVIERDAQIYFFTLQAPVQPMYFSGNGPSRAAAERKARSLAGPDGGTGIMRITRPAFILDTLCTANAG
;
A
#
# COMPACT_ATOMS: atom_id res chain seq x y z
N MET A 1 -66.55 -7.27 -24.08
CA MET A 1 -65.63 -8.17 -24.80
C MET A 1 -64.81 -7.35 -25.79
N SER A 2 -63.50 -7.23 -25.61
CA SER A 2 -62.46 -7.38 -26.64
C SER A 2 -61.10 -6.96 -26.06
N PHE A 3 -60.10 -7.79 -26.34
CA PHE A 3 -58.86 -7.97 -25.61
C PHE A 3 -57.72 -7.07 -26.10
N SER A 4 -56.93 -6.54 -25.18
CA SER A 4 -55.68 -5.82 -25.47
C SER A 4 -54.50 -6.78 -25.37
N SER A 5 -53.87 -7.02 -26.50
CA SER A 5 -52.70 -7.91 -26.67
C SER A 5 -51.42 -7.09 -26.63
N LYS A 6 -50.56 -7.32 -25.63
CA LYS A 6 -49.13 -7.00 -25.71
C LYS A 6 -48.33 -8.13 -25.08
N SER A 7 -47.87 -9.03 -25.92
CA SER A 7 -46.84 -10.02 -25.61
C SER A 7 -45.48 -9.33 -25.57
N LEU A 8 -44.64 -9.70 -24.61
CA LEU A 8 -43.25 -10.09 -24.87
C LEU A 8 -42.69 -10.85 -23.66
N LEU A 9 -42.39 -12.13 -23.93
CA LEU A 9 -41.63 -13.07 -23.11
C LEU A 9 -40.18 -12.60 -22.93
N ALA A 10 -39.61 -12.82 -21.75
CA ALA A 10 -38.23 -13.29 -21.60
C ALA A 10 -38.02 -13.91 -20.21
N THR A 11 -38.10 -15.24 -20.15
CA THR A 11 -37.58 -16.13 -19.11
C THR A 11 -36.05 -16.21 -19.18
N MET A 12 -35.35 -16.13 -18.03
CA MET A 12 -34.01 -16.70 -17.78
C MET A 12 -33.90 -16.94 -16.26
N ILE A 13 -34.22 -18.15 -15.78
CA ILE A 13 -33.29 -19.24 -15.39
C ILE A 13 -32.44 -18.90 -14.15
N ALA A 14 -32.77 -19.58 -13.05
CA ALA A 14 -31.95 -19.72 -11.86
C ALA A 14 -30.75 -20.64 -12.11
N ALA A 15 -29.58 -20.29 -11.58
CA ALA A 15 -28.48 -21.23 -11.38
C ALA A 15 -27.80 -20.94 -10.03
N ALA A 16 -28.16 -21.75 -9.04
CA ALA A 16 -27.34 -21.95 -7.86
C ALA A 16 -26.08 -22.72 -8.28
N ALA A 17 -24.90 -22.17 -8.01
CA ALA A 17 -23.64 -22.91 -8.09
C ALA A 17 -22.89 -22.71 -6.76
N LEU A 18 -23.06 -23.71 -5.89
CA LEU A 18 -22.10 -24.07 -4.85
C LEU A 18 -20.76 -24.40 -5.53
N LEU A 19 -19.79 -23.52 -5.39
CA LEU A 19 -18.36 -23.80 -5.55
C LEU A 19 -17.73 -23.16 -4.32
N GLY A 20 -17.48 -23.93 -3.27
CA GLY A 20 -16.34 -24.83 -3.24
C GLY A 20 -15.22 -24.05 -2.56
N VAL A 21 -15.00 -24.36 -1.28
CA VAL A 21 -13.82 -23.95 -0.53
C VAL A 21 -12.61 -24.54 -1.26
N THR A 22 -12.08 -23.80 -2.23
CA THR A 22 -10.75 -24.05 -2.76
C THR A 22 -9.80 -23.34 -1.82
N GLY A 23 -8.93 -24.13 -1.19
CA GLY A 23 -7.86 -23.59 -0.36
C GLY A 23 -7.15 -22.48 -1.11
N ALA A 24 -6.94 -21.35 -0.44
CA ALA A 24 -6.08 -20.27 -0.87
C ALA A 24 -4.62 -20.76 -0.89
N GLY A 25 -4.32 -21.72 -1.76
CA GLY A 25 -2.98 -21.87 -2.30
C GLY A 25 -2.85 -20.73 -3.28
N ALA A 26 -2.04 -19.72 -2.94
CA ALA A 26 -1.65 -18.68 -3.86
C ALA A 26 -1.23 -19.38 -5.17
N ALA A 27 -2.01 -19.17 -6.23
CA ALA A 27 -1.55 -19.51 -7.56
C ALA A 27 -0.33 -18.62 -7.76
N HIS A 28 0.87 -19.18 -7.51
CA HIS A 28 2.13 -18.52 -7.81
C HIS A 28 2.02 -18.10 -9.28
N ALA A 29 1.76 -16.81 -9.52
CA ALA A 29 1.92 -16.25 -10.85
C ALA A 29 3.30 -16.70 -11.33
N THR A 30 3.35 -17.34 -12.50
CA THR A 30 4.51 -18.09 -13.03
C THR A 30 5.66 -17.18 -13.44
N GLY A 31 6.01 -16.21 -12.60
CA GLY A 31 7.03 -15.20 -12.82
C GLY A 31 7.20 -14.31 -11.61
N ASP A 32 8.34 -13.66 -11.56
CA ASP A 32 8.65 -12.65 -10.57
C ASP A 32 7.71 -11.45 -10.72
N LEU A 33 7.06 -11.08 -9.63
CA LEU A 33 6.22 -9.89 -9.55
C LEU A 33 6.92 -8.86 -8.67
N TYR A 34 6.86 -7.63 -9.12
CA TYR A 34 7.49 -6.49 -8.47
C TYR A 34 6.45 -5.45 -8.09
N GLY A 35 6.74 -4.76 -7.00
CA GLY A 35 5.96 -3.62 -6.55
C GLY A 35 6.86 -2.55 -5.93
N ALA A 36 6.28 -1.39 -5.70
CA ALA A 36 6.94 -0.29 -5.03
C ALA A 36 5.91 0.60 -4.31
N ILE A 37 6.36 1.22 -3.22
CA ILE A 37 5.64 2.32 -2.56
C ILE A 37 6.55 3.54 -2.64
N ALA A 38 6.04 4.60 -3.23
CA ALA A 38 6.63 5.93 -3.21
C ALA A 38 5.90 6.80 -2.18
N ALA A 39 6.60 7.67 -1.48
CA ALA A 39 5.97 8.63 -0.57
C ALA A 39 6.63 10.01 -0.67
N GLY A 40 5.83 11.04 -0.38
CA GLY A 40 6.25 12.43 -0.31
C GLY A 40 5.15 13.28 0.33
N ALA A 41 5.55 14.29 1.13
CA ALA A 41 4.67 15.27 1.74
C ALA A 41 3.31 14.73 2.28
N SER A 42 3.32 13.72 3.15
CA SER A 42 2.14 13.12 3.79
C SER A 42 1.25 12.25 2.89
N HIS A 43 1.73 11.87 1.71
CA HIS A 43 1.01 11.02 0.77
C HIS A 43 1.90 9.88 0.27
N ALA A 44 1.26 8.76 -0.08
CA ALA A 44 1.90 7.64 -0.76
C ALA A 44 1.22 7.33 -2.08
N GLY A 45 2.00 6.78 -3.00
CA GLY A 45 1.51 6.13 -4.22
C GLY A 45 2.20 4.81 -4.40
N SER A 46 1.44 3.83 -4.85
CA SER A 46 1.88 2.44 -4.91
C SER A 46 1.57 1.77 -6.23
N ALA A 47 2.31 0.72 -6.50
CA ALA A 47 2.18 -0.13 -7.67
C ALA A 47 2.61 -1.56 -7.33
N VAL A 48 1.86 -2.56 -7.81
CA VAL A 48 2.14 -3.99 -7.60
C VAL A 48 1.93 -4.77 -8.89
N ASP A 49 2.43 -6.01 -8.90
CA ASP A 49 2.23 -7.00 -9.97
C ASP A 49 2.81 -6.59 -11.33
N TYR A 50 3.91 -5.82 -11.30
CA TYR A 50 4.68 -5.53 -12.49
C TYR A 50 5.70 -6.63 -12.77
N SER A 51 5.98 -6.90 -14.04
CA SER A 51 7.01 -7.86 -14.46
C SER A 51 8.45 -7.36 -14.30
N SER A 52 8.65 -6.11 -13.88
CA SER A 52 9.98 -5.55 -13.61
C SER A 52 9.95 -4.43 -12.58
N GLN A 53 10.99 -4.34 -11.76
CA GLN A 53 11.13 -3.29 -10.75
C GLN A 53 11.09 -1.86 -11.31
N PRO A 54 11.78 -1.53 -12.43
CA PRO A 54 11.72 -0.17 -12.98
C PRO A 54 10.32 0.25 -13.43
N ALA A 55 9.48 -0.70 -13.87
CA ALA A 55 8.10 -0.41 -14.23
C ALA A 55 7.24 -0.14 -12.98
N ALA A 56 7.41 -0.95 -11.92
CA ALA A 56 6.77 -0.73 -10.62
C ALA A 56 7.17 0.64 -10.03
N ASP A 57 8.46 0.97 -10.03
CA ASP A 57 8.97 2.24 -9.50
C ASP A 57 8.35 3.45 -10.22
N ARG A 58 8.33 3.43 -11.55
CA ARG A 58 7.72 4.51 -12.35
C ARG A 58 6.21 4.63 -12.07
N ALA A 59 5.51 3.51 -11.95
CA ALA A 59 4.09 3.50 -11.65
C ALA A 59 3.78 4.04 -10.25
N ALA A 60 4.56 3.65 -9.24
CA ALA A 60 4.43 4.14 -7.87
C ALA A 60 4.72 5.65 -7.78
N LEU A 61 5.80 6.13 -8.42
CA LEU A 61 6.11 7.55 -8.51
C LEU A 61 5.00 8.34 -9.22
N ALA A 62 4.47 7.82 -10.33
CA ALA A 62 3.37 8.44 -11.05
C ALA A 62 2.06 8.45 -10.24
N ALA A 63 1.81 7.41 -9.42
CA ALA A 63 0.67 7.37 -8.49
C ALA A 63 0.83 8.40 -7.38
N CYS A 64 2.03 8.52 -6.80
CA CYS A 64 2.32 9.47 -5.73
C CYS A 64 2.24 10.93 -6.23
N ALA A 65 2.85 11.21 -7.39
CA ALA A 65 2.87 12.55 -7.98
C ALA A 65 1.46 13.08 -8.32
N ARG A 66 0.50 12.20 -8.64
CA ARG A 66 -0.90 12.58 -8.91
C ARG A 66 -1.60 13.19 -7.70
N VAL A 67 -1.20 12.83 -6.49
CA VAL A 67 -1.86 13.28 -5.26
C VAL A 67 -1.24 14.57 -4.75
N SER A 68 0.10 14.65 -4.69
CA SER A 68 0.78 15.76 -4.00
C SER A 68 1.54 16.73 -4.91
N GLY A 69 1.72 16.43 -6.20
CA GLY A 69 2.47 17.26 -7.15
C GLY A 69 3.95 17.53 -6.78
N THR A 70 4.46 16.91 -5.71
CA THR A 70 5.78 17.20 -5.11
C THR A 70 6.73 16.00 -5.22
N GLN A 71 7.98 16.18 -4.78
CA GLN A 71 9.09 15.21 -4.90
C GLN A 71 8.79 13.92 -4.12
N CYS A 72 8.13 12.96 -4.78
CA CYS A 72 7.98 11.60 -4.29
C CYS A 72 9.29 10.82 -4.46
N ILE A 73 9.65 10.03 -3.45
CA ILE A 73 10.78 9.10 -3.51
C ILE A 73 10.30 7.67 -3.24
N ILE A 74 10.99 6.69 -3.81
CA ILE A 74 10.72 5.28 -3.53
C ILE A 74 11.13 4.97 -2.09
N GLN A 75 10.15 4.61 -1.25
CA GLN A 75 10.37 4.24 0.15
C GLN A 75 10.64 2.74 0.31
N THR A 76 9.97 1.92 -0.49
CA THR A 76 10.27 0.49 -0.56
C THR A 76 9.99 -0.09 -1.93
N ARG A 77 10.77 -1.12 -2.26
CA ARG A 77 10.66 -2.00 -3.41
C ARG A 77 10.36 -3.40 -2.90
N ILE A 78 9.45 -4.10 -3.55
CA ILE A 78 9.06 -5.48 -3.19
C ILE A 78 9.18 -6.39 -4.39
N HIS A 79 9.50 -7.65 -4.11
CA HIS A 79 9.67 -8.71 -5.09
C HIS A 79 9.14 -10.01 -4.47
N ASN A 80 8.05 -10.53 -5.01
CA ASN A 80 7.35 -11.72 -4.48
C ASN A 80 7.05 -11.64 -2.97
N ASP A 81 6.71 -10.45 -2.48
CA ASP A 81 6.63 -10.14 -1.05
C ASP A 81 5.58 -9.04 -0.78
N CYS A 82 5.34 -8.77 0.51
CA CYS A 82 4.61 -7.59 0.97
C CYS A 82 5.56 -6.48 1.41
N GLY A 83 5.10 -5.23 1.28
CA GLY A 83 5.81 -4.02 1.67
C GLY A 83 4.88 -3.06 2.39
N ALA A 84 5.38 -2.43 3.43
CA ALA A 84 4.68 -1.43 4.24
C ALA A 84 5.54 -0.17 4.35
N VAL A 85 4.88 0.99 4.35
CA VAL A 85 5.47 2.29 4.69
C VAL A 85 4.69 2.87 5.85
N ILE A 86 5.43 3.36 6.84
CA ILE A 86 4.92 4.03 8.02
C ILE A 86 5.45 5.44 8.01
N GLU A 87 4.57 6.38 8.35
CA GLU A 87 4.92 7.78 8.52
C GLU A 87 4.84 8.15 10.00
N ARG A 88 5.76 9.03 10.41
CA ARG A 88 5.76 9.67 11.72
C ARG A 88 6.12 11.13 11.53
N ASP A 89 5.43 12.03 12.22
CA ASP A 89 5.81 13.43 12.22
C ASP A 89 6.74 13.73 13.39
N ALA A 90 7.90 14.31 13.08
CA ALA A 90 8.87 14.72 14.07
C ALA A 90 9.21 16.20 13.93
N GLN A 91 9.35 16.86 15.07
CA GLN A 91 9.91 18.19 15.17
C GLN A 91 11.30 18.09 15.80
N ILE A 92 12.32 18.50 15.05
CA ILE A 92 13.71 18.53 15.53
C ILE A 92 13.96 19.87 16.22
N TYR A 93 14.51 19.82 17.43
CA TYR A 93 14.98 20.98 18.18
C TYR A 93 16.49 21.06 18.03
N PHE A 94 16.98 22.17 17.47
CA PHE A 94 18.40 22.46 17.40
C PHE A 94 18.68 23.71 18.23
N PHE A 95 19.18 23.52 19.45
CA PHE A 95 19.27 24.56 20.48
C PHE A 95 17.91 25.23 20.74
N THR A 96 17.73 26.49 20.34
CA THR A 96 16.49 27.27 20.47
C THR A 96 15.68 27.33 19.17
N LEU A 97 16.19 26.79 18.08
CA LEU A 97 15.52 26.81 16.78
C LEU A 97 14.59 25.60 16.65
N GLN A 98 13.32 25.91 16.42
CA GLN A 98 12.31 24.92 16.10
C GLN A 98 12.30 24.70 14.59
N ALA A 99 12.76 23.54 14.15
CA ALA A 99 12.53 23.14 12.76
C ALA A 99 11.02 22.99 12.53
N PRO A 100 10.53 23.19 11.28
CA PRO A 100 9.19 22.77 10.93
C PRO A 100 9.02 21.27 11.18
N VAL A 101 7.79 20.85 11.46
CA VAL A 101 7.45 19.43 11.54
C VAL A 101 7.79 18.78 10.20
N GLN A 102 8.53 17.67 10.22
CA GLN A 102 8.90 16.91 9.03
C GLN A 102 8.36 15.48 9.14
N PRO A 103 7.76 14.93 8.05
CA PRO A 103 7.40 13.53 8.01
C PRO A 103 8.67 12.68 7.86
N MET A 104 8.77 11.65 8.70
CA MET A 104 9.78 10.61 8.63
C MET A 104 9.12 9.33 8.15
N TYR A 105 9.72 8.70 7.15
CA TYR A 105 9.20 7.46 6.57
C TYR A 105 10.08 6.29 6.98
N PHE A 106 9.42 5.20 7.38
CA PHE A 106 10.06 3.94 7.71
C PHE A 106 9.38 2.85 6.91
N SER A 107 10.17 2.01 6.25
CA SER A 107 9.63 0.98 5.37
C SER A 107 10.12 -0.40 5.76
N GLY A 108 9.27 -1.40 5.52
CA GLY A 108 9.56 -2.79 5.87
C GLY A 108 8.91 -3.73 4.88
N ASN A 109 9.61 -4.82 4.57
CA ASN A 109 9.12 -5.89 3.71
C ASN A 109 9.03 -7.21 4.48
N GLY A 110 8.17 -8.11 4.01
CA GLY A 110 8.10 -9.48 4.51
C GLY A 110 7.07 -10.33 3.76
N PRO A 111 6.99 -11.63 4.10
CA PRO A 111 6.15 -12.60 3.36
C PRO A 111 4.65 -12.39 3.55
N SER A 112 4.26 -11.52 4.48
CA SER A 112 2.87 -11.14 4.71
C SER A 112 2.77 -9.67 5.08
N ARG A 113 1.57 -9.12 4.88
CA ARG A 113 1.20 -7.77 5.31
C ARG A 113 1.64 -7.47 6.74
N ALA A 114 1.30 -8.37 7.66
CA ALA A 114 1.62 -8.21 9.08
C ALA A 114 3.13 -8.27 9.36
N ALA A 115 3.89 -9.08 8.62
CA ALA A 115 5.35 -9.13 8.76
C ALA A 115 6.02 -7.84 8.26
N ALA A 116 5.57 -7.32 7.11
CA ALA A 116 6.03 -6.05 6.55
C ALA A 116 5.74 -4.88 7.51
N GLU A 117 4.51 -4.78 8.03
CA GLU A 117 4.11 -3.73 8.98
C GLU A 117 4.90 -3.82 10.30
N ARG A 118 5.09 -5.02 10.86
CA ARG A 118 5.91 -5.19 12.07
C ARG A 118 7.35 -4.75 11.85
N LYS A 119 7.94 -5.08 10.69
CA LYS A 119 9.30 -4.66 10.34
C LYS A 119 9.39 -3.14 10.21
N ALA A 120 8.45 -2.51 9.50
CA ALA A 120 8.39 -1.05 9.39
C ALA A 120 8.25 -0.38 10.77
N ARG A 121 7.39 -0.91 11.66
CA ARG A 121 7.23 -0.39 13.03
C ARG A 121 8.51 -0.53 13.86
N SER A 122 9.20 -1.67 13.72
CA SER A 122 10.45 -1.90 14.46
C SER A 122 11.53 -0.88 14.08
N LEU A 123 11.56 -0.44 12.82
CA LEU A 123 12.49 0.58 12.33
C LEU A 123 12.11 2.00 12.76
N ALA A 124 10.80 2.29 12.86
CA ALA A 124 10.34 3.56 13.43
C ALA A 124 10.70 3.71 14.92
N GLY A 125 10.86 2.59 15.63
CA GLY A 125 11.12 2.60 17.08
C GLY A 125 9.93 3.10 17.89
N PRO A 126 10.10 3.31 19.21
CA PRO A 126 9.02 3.80 20.07
C PRO A 126 8.59 5.23 19.68
N ASP A 127 7.34 5.60 19.98
CA ASP A 127 6.80 6.95 19.73
C ASP A 127 7.28 7.99 20.76
N GLY A 128 8.25 7.63 21.62
CA GLY A 128 8.89 8.54 22.54
C GLY A 128 9.88 9.45 21.82
N GLY A 129 9.69 10.76 21.94
CA GLY A 129 10.69 11.73 21.49
C GLY A 129 12.02 11.59 22.25
N THR A 130 13.08 12.16 21.70
CA THR A 130 14.36 12.36 22.38
C THR A 130 14.50 13.82 22.80
N GLY A 131 15.53 14.15 23.59
CA GLY A 131 15.79 15.55 24.00
C GLY A 131 15.98 16.54 22.83
N ILE A 132 16.22 16.04 21.62
CA ILE A 132 16.41 16.83 20.39
C ILE A 132 15.30 16.62 19.35
N MET A 133 14.37 15.70 19.59
CA MET A 133 13.33 15.33 18.62
C MET A 133 12.02 15.04 19.33
N ARG A 134 11.00 15.85 19.08
CA ARG A 134 9.65 15.59 19.57
C ARG A 134 8.82 14.91 18.50
N ILE A 135 8.21 13.79 18.83
CA ILE A 135 7.22 13.16 17.97
C ILE A 135 5.92 13.95 18.11
N THR A 136 5.48 14.58 17.02
CA THR A 136 4.23 15.36 16.98
C THR A 136 3.04 14.52 16.52
N ARG A 137 3.29 13.46 15.74
CA ARG A 137 2.30 12.45 15.38
C ARG A 137 2.92 11.05 15.52
N PRO A 138 2.32 10.13 16.29
CA PRO A 138 2.78 8.75 16.41
C PRO A 138 2.89 8.04 15.05
N ALA A 139 3.69 6.98 15.01
CA ALA A 139 3.89 6.18 13.80
C ALA A 139 2.58 5.50 13.32
N PHE A 140 2.12 5.85 12.12
CA PHE A 140 0.93 5.27 11.50
C PHE A 140 1.25 4.65 10.14
N ILE A 141 0.47 3.64 9.73
CA ILE A 141 0.65 2.99 8.44
C ILE A 141 0.15 3.92 7.35
N LEU A 142 1.04 4.31 6.45
CA LEU A 142 0.72 5.16 5.31
C LEU A 142 0.19 4.32 4.16
N ASP A 143 0.88 3.22 3.83
CA ASP A 143 0.43 2.26 2.84
C ASP A 143 0.98 0.86 3.13
N THR A 144 0.27 -0.17 2.70
CA THR A 144 0.75 -1.55 2.73
C THR A 144 0.10 -2.39 1.65
N LEU A 145 0.94 -3.12 0.93
CA LEU A 145 0.55 -3.89 -0.24
C LEU A 145 1.40 -5.16 -0.37
N CYS A 146 0.96 -6.06 -1.23
CA CYS A 146 1.62 -7.32 -1.53
C CYS A 146 1.58 -7.56 -3.03
N THR A 147 2.59 -8.22 -3.58
CA THR A 147 2.44 -8.83 -4.90
C THR A 147 1.48 -10.02 -4.81
N ALA A 148 0.83 -10.35 -5.93
CA ALA A 148 -0.14 -11.44 -6.01
C ALA A 148 0.45 -12.82 -5.67
N ASN A 149 1.77 -12.96 -5.77
CA ASN A 149 2.53 -14.17 -5.45
C ASN A 149 3.32 -14.05 -4.13
N ALA A 150 3.01 -13.08 -3.28
CA ALA A 150 3.62 -12.96 -1.95
C ALA A 150 3.23 -14.17 -1.09
N GLY A 151 4.23 -14.84 -0.49
CA GLY A 151 4.03 -16.04 0.33
C GLY A 151 5.33 -16.65 0.81
#